data_AF-A0A3R6UHS7-F1
#
_entry.id   AF-A0A3R6UHS7-F1
#
_cell.length_a   1.000
_cell.length_b   1.000
_cell.length_c   1.000
_cell.angle_alpha   90.00
_cell.angle_beta   90.00
_cell.angle_gamma   90.00
#
_symmetry.space_group_name_H-M   'P 1'
#
loop_
_entity.id
_entity.type
_entity.pdbx_description
1 polymer ?
#
loop_
_entity_poly.entity_id
_entity_poly.type
_entity_poly.pdbx_seq_one_letter_code
_entity_poly.pdbx_strand_id
1 'polypeptide(L)'
;MDKKKYAIIANVILLIWYFLAMTGVKIGSKYLVEGAFRDEWMFMVIPVVTFLLFVFAGKIGKYIHLIWLSMWFITQFLSHEWYTIFGNGFMGNVENKIKYFKDCIQVVNISGRYVPDLYHIILHVLIILAIVSIVLVSDKPQNNG
;
A
#
# COMPACT_ATOMS: atom_id res chain seq x y z
N MET A 1 18.03 7.47 17.12
CA MET A 1 16.56 7.30 17.19
C MET A 1 16.24 5.81 17.04
N ASP A 2 15.33 5.27 17.85
CA ASP A 2 15.02 3.82 17.91
C ASP A 2 14.49 3.28 16.56
N LYS A 3 14.97 2.11 16.10
CA LYS A 3 14.49 1.42 14.89
C LYS A 3 12.98 1.17 14.93
N LYS A 4 12.43 0.87 16.11
CA LYS A 4 10.97 0.71 16.30
C LYS A 4 10.24 2.02 15.99
N LYS A 5 10.79 3.16 16.39
CA LYS A 5 10.21 4.48 16.09
C LYS A 5 10.18 4.77 14.59
N TYR A 6 11.24 4.45 13.86
CA TYR A 6 11.26 4.58 12.40
C TYR A 6 10.20 3.70 11.73
N ALA A 7 10.07 2.45 12.18
CA ALA A 7 9.05 1.53 11.66
C ALA A 7 7.62 2.04 11.93
N ILE A 8 7.38 2.61 13.13
CA ILE A 8 6.09 3.25 13.45
C ILE A 8 5.83 4.43 12.50
N ILE A 9 6.79 5.33 12.30
CA ILE A 9 6.63 6.49 11.42
C ILE A 9 6.33 6.05 9.98
N ALA A 10 7.08 5.09 9.45
CA ALA A 10 6.88 4.57 8.09
C ALA A 10 5.46 4.00 7.90
N ASN A 11 4.98 3.21 8.87
CA ASN A 11 3.63 2.64 8.83
C ASN A 11 2.52 3.69 9.02
N VAL A 12 2.74 4.72 9.84
CA VAL A 12 1.80 5.83 9.96
C VAL A 12 1.70 6.60 8.64
N ILE A 13 2.81 6.89 7.97
CA ILE A 13 2.81 7.53 6.65
C ILE A 13 2.08 6.66 5.63
N LEU A 14 2.35 5.34 5.61
CA LEU A 14 1.64 4.40 4.75
C LEU A 14 0.13 4.42 5.00
N LEU A 15 -0.32 4.39 6.26
CA LEU A 15 -1.74 4.45 6.60
C LEU A 15 -2.39 5.77 6.18
N ILE A 16 -1.72 6.91 6.44
CA ILE A 16 -2.22 8.23 6.02
C ILE A 16 -2.39 8.26 4.49
N TRP A 17 -1.39 7.81 3.75
CA TRP A 17 -1.46 7.74 2.28
C TRP A 17 -2.60 6.83 1.83
N TYR A 18 -2.69 5.63 2.40
CA TYR A 18 -3.72 4.67 2.05
C TYR A 18 -5.14 5.20 2.29
N PHE A 19 -5.34 5.97 3.36
CA PHE A 19 -6.65 6.54 3.67
C PHE A 19 -7.10 7.66 2.72
N LEU A 20 -6.23 8.19 1.86
CA LEU A 20 -6.66 9.11 0.79
C LEU A 20 -7.65 8.43 -0.17
N ALA A 21 -7.53 7.10 -0.36
CA ALA A 21 -8.49 6.32 -1.14
C ALA A 21 -9.88 6.22 -0.50
N MET A 22 -10.06 6.59 0.78
CA MET A 22 -11.39 6.58 1.39
C MET A 22 -12.26 7.71 0.85
N THR A 23 -11.72 8.92 0.84
CA THR A 23 -12.45 10.11 0.41
C THR A 23 -12.35 10.34 -1.08
N GLY A 24 -11.30 9.80 -1.70
CA GLY A 24 -10.85 10.22 -3.02
C GLY A 24 -10.20 11.61 -2.94
N VAL A 25 -9.20 11.84 -3.78
CA VAL A 25 -8.49 13.12 -3.86
C VAL A 25 -8.34 13.49 -5.32
N LYS A 26 -8.74 14.73 -5.67
CA LYS A 26 -8.51 15.32 -6.98
C LYS A 26 -7.43 16.39 -6.91
N ILE A 27 -6.63 16.47 -7.98
CA ILE A 27 -5.68 17.56 -8.22
C ILE A 27 -6.01 18.14 -9.59
N GLY A 28 -6.60 19.35 -9.60
CA GLY A 28 -7.14 19.95 -10.81
C GLY A 28 -8.28 19.12 -11.40
N SER A 29 -8.16 18.72 -12.66
CA SER A 29 -9.15 17.91 -13.38
C SER A 29 -8.94 16.39 -13.25
N LYS A 30 -7.83 15.95 -12.65
CA LYS A 30 -7.45 14.54 -12.54
C LYS A 30 -7.60 14.02 -11.11
N TYR A 31 -7.86 12.72 -10.96
CA TYR A 31 -7.84 12.06 -9.66
C TYR A 31 -6.40 11.69 -9.27
N LEU A 32 -5.97 12.06 -8.07
CA LEU A 32 -4.84 11.38 -7.44
C LEU A 32 -5.27 9.94 -7.12
N VAL A 33 -6.44 9.78 -6.52
CA VAL A 33 -7.07 8.49 -6.22
C VAL A 33 -8.59 8.69 -6.19
N GLU A 34 -9.35 7.72 -6.72
CA GLU A 34 -10.80 7.72 -6.61
C GLU A 34 -11.23 7.18 -5.24
N GLY A 35 -12.36 7.69 -4.72
CA GLY A 35 -12.88 7.26 -3.43
C GLY A 35 -13.51 5.87 -3.51
N ALA A 36 -13.05 4.93 -2.70
CA ALA A 36 -13.48 3.53 -2.70
C ALA A 36 -14.09 3.06 -1.37
N PHE A 37 -14.43 3.99 -0.45
CA PHE A 37 -14.86 3.64 0.91
C PHE A 37 -16.00 2.61 0.97
N ARG A 38 -17.04 2.74 0.13
CA ARG A 38 -18.20 1.84 0.18
C ARG A 38 -17.87 0.40 -0.19
N ASP A 39 -16.88 0.22 -1.06
CA ASP A 39 -16.56 -1.07 -1.65
C ASP A 39 -15.41 -1.76 -0.89
N GLU A 40 -14.51 -0.99 -0.25
CA GLU A 40 -13.25 -1.52 0.29
C GLU A 40 -13.01 -1.28 1.80
N TRP A 41 -14.01 -0.81 2.56
CA TRP A 41 -13.83 -0.45 3.98
C TRP A 41 -13.24 -1.57 4.86
N MET A 42 -13.53 -2.85 4.58
CA MET A 42 -12.96 -3.97 5.34
C MET A 42 -11.44 -4.09 5.14
N PHE A 43 -10.96 -3.89 3.91
CA PHE A 43 -9.53 -3.89 3.59
C PHE A 43 -8.81 -2.69 4.22
N MET A 44 -9.55 -1.68 4.69
CA MET A 44 -9.03 -0.52 5.41
C MET A 44 -8.87 -0.75 6.92
N VAL A 45 -9.69 -1.61 7.53
CA VAL A 45 -9.61 -1.92 8.97
C VAL A 45 -8.43 -2.84 9.28
N ILE A 46 -8.18 -3.84 8.44
CA ILE A 46 -7.12 -4.84 8.66
C ILE A 46 -5.71 -4.23 8.80
N PRO A 47 -5.24 -3.30 7.94
CA PRO A 47 -3.92 -2.70 8.10
C PRO A 47 -3.80 -1.90 9.39
N VAL A 48 -4.88 -1.25 9.86
CA VAL A 48 -4.89 -0.57 11.17
C VAL A 48 -4.76 -1.58 12.30
N VAL A 49 -5.56 -2.64 12.30
CA VAL A 49 -5.53 -3.67 13.36
C VAL A 49 -4.16 -4.33 13.42
N THR A 50 -3.61 -4.75 12.27
CA THR A 50 -2.29 -5.39 12.23
C THR A 50 -1.18 -4.43 12.65
N PHE A 51 -1.27 -3.14 12.29
CA PHE A 51 -0.34 -2.12 12.77
C PHE A 51 -0.43 -1.94 14.29
N LEU A 52 -1.62 -1.87 14.88
CA LEU A 52 -1.79 -1.80 16.33
C LEU A 52 -1.21 -3.04 17.03
N LEU A 53 -1.38 -4.23 16.45
CA LEU A 53 -0.73 -5.44 16.94
C LEU A 53 0.80 -5.29 16.92
N PHE A 54 1.39 -4.78 15.84
CA PHE A 54 2.84 -4.51 15.81
C PHE A 54 3.29 -3.54 16.92
N VAL A 55 2.50 -2.51 17.22
CA VAL A 55 2.85 -1.54 18.26
C VAL A 55 2.81 -2.18 19.66
N PHE A 56 1.74 -2.93 19.97
CA PHE A 56 1.39 -3.33 21.34
C PHE A 56 1.63 -4.81 21.66
N ALA A 57 1.63 -5.72 20.69
CA ALA A 57 1.70 -7.17 20.90
C ALA A 57 3.11 -7.77 20.69
N GLY A 58 4.16 -6.94 20.82
CA GLY A 58 5.55 -7.37 20.77
C GLY A 58 5.92 -8.18 19.52
N LYS A 59 6.60 -9.32 19.73
CA LYS A 59 7.11 -10.17 18.64
C LYS A 59 6.00 -10.76 17.77
N ILE A 60 4.89 -11.22 18.37
CA ILE A 60 3.77 -11.81 17.62
C ILE A 60 3.13 -10.77 16.71
N GLY A 61 2.88 -9.57 17.24
CA GLY A 61 2.32 -8.47 16.46
C GLY A 61 3.19 -8.05 15.29
N LYS A 62 4.52 -8.04 15.48
CA LYS A 62 5.49 -7.79 14.39
C LYS A 62 5.31 -8.74 13.21
N TYR A 63 5.25 -10.05 13.46
CA TYR A 63 5.13 -11.02 12.37
C TYR A 63 3.75 -11.00 11.71
N ILE A 64 2.67 -10.83 12.49
CA ILE A 64 1.32 -10.69 11.93
C ILE A 64 1.28 -9.51 10.96
N HIS A 65 1.82 -8.36 11.37
CA HIS A 65 1.83 -7.18 10.53
C HIS A 65 2.75 -7.34 9.31
N LEU A 66 3.91 -7.99 9.47
CA LEU A 66 4.81 -8.27 8.35
C LEU A 66 4.15 -9.19 7.31
N ILE A 67 3.43 -10.22 7.74
CA ILE A 67 2.67 -11.12 6.85
C ILE A 67 1.61 -10.31 6.10
N TRP A 68 0.87 -9.45 6.80
CA TRP A 68 -0.14 -8.59 6.18
C TRP A 68 0.47 -7.66 5.12
N LEU A 69 1.52 -6.91 5.45
CA LEU A 69 2.19 -6.02 4.49
C LEU A 69 2.74 -6.79 3.29
N SER A 70 3.25 -8.01 3.49
CA SER A 70 3.74 -8.86 2.40
C SER A 70 2.62 -9.32 1.48
N MET A 71 1.47 -9.73 2.04
CA MET A 71 0.30 -10.07 1.23
C MET A 71 -0.21 -8.85 0.46
N TRP A 72 -0.27 -7.69 1.12
CA TRP A 72 -0.71 -6.45 0.50
C TRP A 72 0.22 -6.02 -0.65
N PHE A 73 1.53 -6.12 -0.45
CA PHE A 73 2.53 -5.89 -1.50
C PHE A 73 2.29 -6.80 -2.72
N ILE A 74 2.10 -8.10 -2.51
CA ILE A 74 1.84 -9.05 -3.58
C ILE A 74 0.55 -8.70 -4.33
N THR A 75 -0.53 -8.41 -3.60
CA THR A 75 -1.80 -8.02 -4.22
C THR A 75 -1.69 -6.72 -5.01
N GLN A 76 -0.98 -5.72 -4.49
CA GLN A 76 -0.71 -4.47 -5.21
C GLN A 76 0.09 -4.73 -6.49
N PHE A 77 1.17 -5.52 -6.41
CA PHE A 77 1.97 -5.90 -7.57
C PHE A 77 1.16 -6.60 -8.66
N LEU A 78 0.36 -7.59 -8.28
CA LEU A 78 -0.51 -8.33 -9.20
C LEU A 78 -1.62 -7.44 -9.77
N SER A 79 -2.07 -6.47 -8.97
CA SER A 79 -3.07 -5.51 -9.40
C SER A 79 -2.48 -4.48 -10.34
N HIS A 80 -1.22 -4.06 -10.25
CA HIS A 80 -0.76 -2.89 -10.98
C HIS A 80 0.41 -3.20 -11.91
N GLU A 81 1.59 -3.49 -11.36
CA GLU A 81 2.83 -3.65 -12.10
C GLU A 81 2.82 -4.88 -13.02
N TRP A 82 2.11 -5.95 -12.64
CA TRP A 82 1.95 -7.13 -13.49
C TRP A 82 1.41 -6.78 -14.88
N TYR A 83 0.37 -5.93 -14.93
CA TYR A 83 -0.25 -5.50 -16.18
C TYR A 83 0.73 -4.73 -17.07
N THR A 84 1.61 -3.94 -16.46
CA THR A 84 2.61 -3.15 -17.18
C THR A 84 3.75 -4.01 -17.73
N ILE A 85 4.21 -4.98 -16.95
CA ILE A 85 5.35 -5.83 -17.29
C ILE A 85 4.94 -6.86 -18.36
N PHE A 86 3.82 -7.55 -18.14
CA PHE A 86 3.42 -8.70 -18.96
C PHE A 86 2.40 -8.35 -20.04
N GLY A 87 1.79 -7.16 -19.99
CA GLY A 87 0.79 -6.74 -20.97
C GLY A 87 -0.52 -7.55 -20.94
N ASN A 88 -0.70 -8.38 -19.90
CA ASN A 88 -1.92 -9.14 -19.65
C ASN A 88 -2.35 -8.95 -18.19
N GLY A 89 -3.60 -9.28 -17.90
CA GLY A 89 -4.17 -9.06 -16.59
C GLY A 89 -4.28 -10.31 -15.74
N PHE A 90 -3.73 -10.25 -14.53
CA PHE A 90 -3.86 -11.31 -13.53
C PHE A 90 -5.20 -11.25 -12.79
N MET A 91 -5.71 -10.04 -12.50
CA MET A 91 -6.92 -9.80 -11.70
C MET A 91 -8.07 -9.19 -12.51
N GLY A 92 -8.12 -9.45 -13.82
CA GLY A 92 -9.14 -8.88 -14.72
C GLY A 92 -8.58 -8.40 -16.04
N ASN A 93 -9.42 -7.81 -16.90
CA ASN A 93 -9.07 -7.43 -18.26
C ASN A 93 -8.29 -6.09 -18.34
N VAL A 94 -7.30 -6.01 -19.24
CA VAL A 94 -6.42 -4.84 -19.43
C VAL A 94 -7.20 -3.59 -19.88
N GLU A 95 -8.11 -3.71 -20.85
CA GLU A 95 -8.87 -2.57 -21.39
C GLU A 95 -9.79 -1.95 -20.34
N ASN A 96 -10.49 -2.80 -19.57
CA ASN A 96 -11.33 -2.36 -18.47
C ASN A 96 -10.51 -1.60 -17.42
N LYS A 97 -9.29 -2.08 -17.15
CA LYS A 97 -8.39 -1.44 -16.20
C LYS A 97 -7.88 -0.09 -16.68
N ILE A 98 -7.44 0.00 -17.94
CA ILE A 98 -7.05 1.28 -18.56
C ILE A 98 -8.22 2.26 -18.50
N LYS A 99 -9.44 1.81 -18.83
CA LYS A 99 -10.65 2.64 -18.78
C LYS A 99 -10.96 3.12 -17.36
N TYR A 100 -10.82 2.27 -16.36
CA TYR A 100 -11.07 2.60 -14.95
C TYR A 100 -10.10 3.69 -14.46
N PHE A 101 -8.80 3.58 -14.74
CA PHE A 101 -7.79 4.53 -14.25
C PHE A 101 -7.49 5.70 -15.21
N LYS A 102 -8.26 5.88 -16.29
CA LYS A 102 -7.98 6.88 -17.35
C LYS A 102 -7.97 8.33 -16.82
N ASP A 103 -8.76 8.59 -15.79
CA ASP A 103 -8.95 9.92 -15.19
C ASP A 103 -8.03 10.14 -13.98
N CYS A 104 -7.22 9.12 -13.61
CA CYS A 104 -6.19 9.24 -12.59
C CYS A 104 -4.91 9.91 -13.14
N ILE A 105 -4.06 10.41 -12.24
CA ILE A 105 -2.76 11.02 -12.58
C ILE A 105 -1.80 9.93 -13.03
N GLN A 106 -1.64 9.81 -14.35
CA GLN A 106 -0.70 8.89 -14.97
C GLN A 106 0.71 9.51 -15.00
N VAL A 107 1.72 8.75 -14.57
CA VAL A 107 3.13 9.19 -14.64
C VAL A 107 3.68 9.01 -16.06
N VAL A 108 3.29 7.92 -16.73
CA VAL A 108 3.67 7.58 -18.10
C VAL A 108 2.45 7.02 -18.82
N ASN A 109 2.27 7.35 -20.10
CA ASN A 109 1.20 6.80 -20.93
C ASN A 109 1.79 6.03 -22.12
N ILE A 110 1.41 4.76 -22.26
CA ILE A 110 1.84 3.87 -23.33
C ILE A 110 0.59 3.28 -24.00
N SER A 111 0.42 3.51 -25.30
CA SER A 111 -0.74 3.02 -26.04
C SER A 111 -0.90 1.50 -25.90
N GLY A 112 -2.12 1.04 -25.57
CA GLY A 112 -2.45 -0.37 -25.40
C GLY A 112 -1.88 -1.03 -24.15
N ARG A 113 -1.25 -0.27 -23.23
CA ARG A 113 -0.68 -0.81 -21.99
C ARG A 113 -1.18 -0.05 -20.78
N TYR A 114 -1.54 -0.80 -19.74
CA TYR A 114 -1.82 -0.23 -18.43
C TYR A 114 -0.50 0.12 -17.73
N VAL A 115 -0.40 1.34 -17.22
CA VAL A 115 0.66 1.80 -16.32
C VAL A 115 -0.02 2.24 -15.02
N PRO A 116 0.55 1.94 -13.83
CA PRO A 116 -0.06 2.36 -12.58
C PRO A 116 -0.06 3.90 -12.48
N ASP A 117 -1.09 4.45 -11.85
CA ASP A 117 -1.17 5.88 -11.58
C ASP A 117 -0.18 6.27 -10.44
N LEU A 118 -0.02 7.58 -10.25
CA LEU A 118 0.90 8.12 -9.25
C LEU A 118 0.59 7.61 -7.83
N TYR A 119 -0.69 7.45 -7.50
CA TYR A 119 -1.09 7.03 -6.16
C TYR A 119 -0.64 5.60 -5.85
N HIS A 120 -0.90 4.65 -6.77
CA HIS A 120 -0.53 3.26 -6.56
C HIS A 120 1.00 3.09 -6.60
N ILE A 121 1.72 3.86 -7.42
CA ILE A 121 3.20 3.87 -7.40
C ILE A 121 3.73 4.27 -6.02
N ILE A 122 3.23 5.37 -5.46
CA ILE A 122 3.65 5.84 -4.13
C ILE A 122 3.23 4.83 -3.04
N LEU A 123 2.02 4.29 -3.13
CA LEU A 123 1.53 3.28 -2.19
C LEU A 123 2.46 2.06 -2.17
N HIS A 124 2.87 1.57 -3.34
CA HIS A 124 3.78 0.44 -3.48
C HIS A 124 5.13 0.72 -2.81
N VAL A 125 5.72 1.90 -3.04
CA VAL A 125 6.97 2.32 -2.40
C VAL A 125 6.82 2.39 -0.88
N LEU A 126 5.72 2.95 -0.37
CA LEU A 126 5.46 3.05 1.07
C LEU A 126 5.32 1.67 1.73
N ILE A 127 4.68 0.70 1.06
CA ILE A 127 4.60 -0.68 1.55
C ILE A 127 5.99 -1.30 1.66
N ILE A 128 6.85 -1.16 0.64
CA ILE A 128 8.23 -1.67 0.68
C ILE A 128 9.00 -1.04 1.86
N LEU A 129 8.92 0.28 2.02
CA LEU A 129 9.59 0.99 3.11
C LEU A 129 9.08 0.53 4.48
N ALA A 130 7.77 0.30 4.62
CA ALA A 130 7.18 -0.23 5.84
C ALA A 130 7.70 -1.64 6.15
N ILE A 131 7.73 -2.55 5.16
CA ILE A 131 8.29 -3.91 5.30
C ILE A 131 9.74 -3.85 5.75
N VAL A 132 10.59 -3.12 5.03
CA VAL A 132 12.02 -2.99 5.34
C VAL A 132 12.21 -2.44 6.75
N SER A 133 11.46 -1.40 7.12
CA SER A 133 11.56 -0.79 8.44
C SER A 133 11.22 -1.77 9.58
N ILE A 134 10.21 -2.63 9.40
CA ILE A 134 9.82 -3.65 10.38
C ILE A 134 10.85 -4.77 10.48
N VAL A 135 11.38 -5.24 9.36
CA VAL A 135 12.43 -6.28 9.33
C VAL A 135 13.66 -5.82 10.15
N LEU A 136 13.99 -4.54 10.11
CA LEU A 136 15.12 -3.97 10.84
C LEU A 136 14.90 -3.85 12.36
N VAL A 137 13.65 -3.94 12.86
CA VAL A 137 13.35 -3.91 14.30
C VAL A 137 13.86 -5.21 14.96
N SER A 138 14.67 -5.08 16.01
CA SER A 138 15.19 -6.25 16.74
C SER A 138 14.09 -7.00 17.48
N ASP A 139 14.17 -8.34 17.49
CA ASP A 139 13.29 -9.21 18.28
C ASP A 139 13.73 -9.32 19.74
N LYS A 140 14.89 -8.76 20.11
CA LYS A 140 15.36 -8.80 21.48
C LYS A 140 14.41 -7.96 22.36
N PRO A 141 13.96 -8.47 23.51
CA PRO A 141 13.24 -7.64 24.46
C PRO A 141 14.11 -6.44 24.81
N GLN A 142 13.51 -5.25 24.87
CA GLN A 142 14.19 -4.11 25.49
C GLN A 142 14.40 -4.49 26.96
N ASN A 143 15.65 -4.81 27.32
CA ASN A 143 16.03 -4.92 28.71
C ASN A 143 15.91 -3.52 29.30
N ASN A 144 14.79 -3.26 29.97
CA ASN A 144 14.67 -2.13 30.87
C ASN A 144 15.47 -2.50 32.12
N GLY A 145 16.76 -2.16 32.11
CA GLY A 145 17.60 -2.14 33.30
C GLY A 145 17.24 -0.96 34.20
#